data_AF-A0ABD2FTG5-F1
#
_entry.id   AF-A0ABD2FTG5-F1
#
_cell.length_a   1.000
_cell.length_b   1.000
_cell.length_c   1.000
_cell.angle_alpha   90.00
_cell.angle_beta   90.00
_cell.angle_gamma   90.00
#
_symmetry.space_group_name_H-M   'P 1'
#
loop_
_entity.id
_entity.type
_entity.pdbx_description
1 polymer ?
#
loop_
_entity_poly.entity_id
_entity_poly.type
_entity_poly.pdbx_seq_one_letter_code
_entity_poly.pdbx_strand_id
1 'polypeptide(L)'
;MNFVKQQFKGTQKEWVLLVCIGASSGVGRLAFGKIGDLLSGLQKIYMQVVSFIALGLMSILIPQCSAFEGLVVVCVFLGLCDGCFLTMMAPIAFELVGPMQASQAIGYLLGLMSIPMTAGPPIAGLLHDYFGDYTVAFSLAGVPPMVGGVVLFFVPLIHRRLQAAASPDETSTHMLPAASLAEEQKSCSNGDILPGYTDVETHI
;
A
#
# COMPACT_ATOMS: atom_id res chain seq x y z
N MET A 1 -11.17 -14.95 15.24
CA MET A 1 -11.48 -16.27 15.85
C MET A 1 -12.81 -16.21 16.60
N ASN A 2 -12.98 -15.28 17.55
CA ASN A 2 -14.25 -15.14 18.31
C ASN A 2 -15.51 -14.96 17.44
N PHE A 3 -15.44 -14.20 16.35
CA PHE A 3 -16.55 -14.05 15.39
C PHE A 3 -17.04 -15.41 14.82
N VAL A 4 -16.12 -16.26 14.38
CA VAL A 4 -16.44 -17.56 13.76
C VAL A 4 -17.03 -18.51 14.79
N LYS A 5 -16.56 -18.48 16.05
CA LYS A 5 -17.17 -19.24 17.15
C LYS A 5 -18.61 -18.82 17.43
N GLN A 6 -18.90 -17.52 17.33
CA GLN A 6 -20.22 -16.97 17.60
C GLN A 6 -21.21 -17.31 16.48
N GLN A 7 -20.79 -17.20 15.22
CA GLN A 7 -21.62 -17.50 14.04
C GLN A 7 -21.74 -19.00 13.73
N PHE A 8 -20.66 -19.77 13.87
CA PHE A 8 -20.59 -21.19 13.53
C PHE A 8 -20.28 -22.04 14.77
N LYS A 9 -21.20 -22.06 15.73
CA LYS A 9 -21.10 -22.90 16.95
C LYS A 9 -20.79 -24.35 16.58
N GLY A 10 -19.55 -24.80 16.80
CA GLY A 10 -19.10 -26.18 16.56
C GLY A 10 -17.97 -26.36 15.53
N THR A 11 -17.52 -25.31 14.86
CA THR A 11 -16.49 -25.43 13.80
C THR A 11 -15.07 -25.27 14.35
N GLN A 12 -14.33 -26.37 14.48
CA GLN A 12 -12.90 -26.39 14.89
C GLN A 12 -11.93 -25.85 13.80
N LYS A 13 -12.44 -25.29 12.70
CA LYS A 13 -11.66 -24.94 11.49
C LYS A 13 -11.26 -23.47 11.41
N GLU A 14 -11.29 -22.72 12.51
CA GLU A 14 -10.94 -21.28 12.50
C GLU A 14 -9.51 -21.00 12.04
N TRP A 15 -8.57 -21.89 12.39
CA TRP A 15 -7.18 -21.80 11.91
C TRP A 15 -7.10 -21.85 10.38
N VAL A 16 -8.08 -22.48 9.71
CA VAL A 16 -8.06 -22.65 8.25
C VAL A 16 -8.18 -21.29 7.59
N LEU A 17 -9.00 -20.40 8.14
CA LEU A 17 -9.14 -19.03 7.63
C LEU A 17 -7.82 -18.27 7.74
N LEU A 18 -7.12 -18.37 8.87
CA LEU A 18 -5.81 -17.74 9.07
C LEU A 18 -4.76 -18.28 8.09
N VAL A 19 -4.74 -19.59 7.89
CA VAL A 19 -3.85 -20.25 6.92
C VAL A 19 -4.18 -19.82 5.50
N CYS A 20 -5.46 -19.77 5.13
CA CYS A 20 -5.91 -19.31 3.82
C CYS A 20 -5.52 -17.86 3.57
N ILE A 21 -5.73 -16.95 4.54
CA ILE A 21 -5.33 -15.54 4.42
C ILE A 21 -3.81 -15.42 4.26
N GLY A 22 -3.03 -16.12 5.09
CA GLY A 22 -1.57 -16.08 5.02
C GLY A 22 -1.01 -16.66 3.74
N ALA A 23 -1.51 -17.82 3.32
CA ALA A 23 -1.10 -18.47 2.08
C ALA A 23 -1.47 -17.63 0.85
N SER A 24 -2.70 -17.11 0.79
CA SER A 24 -3.14 -16.26 -0.33
C SER A 24 -2.41 -14.92 -0.37
N SER A 25 -2.07 -14.33 0.78
CA SER A 25 -1.21 -13.14 0.85
C SER A 25 0.20 -13.44 0.33
N GLY A 26 0.78 -14.57 0.70
CA GLY A 26 2.06 -15.04 0.14
C GLY A 26 2.01 -15.19 -1.39
N VAL A 27 0.98 -15.86 -1.92
CA VAL A 27 0.77 -16.00 -3.36
C VAL A 27 0.57 -14.65 -4.04
N GLY A 28 -0.21 -13.75 -3.42
CA GLY A 28 -0.42 -12.39 -3.90
C GLY A 28 0.90 -11.64 -4.02
N ARG A 29 1.75 -11.70 -3.00
CA ARG A 29 3.05 -11.01 -3.04
C ARG A 29 3.95 -11.51 -4.17
N LEU A 30 3.96 -12.82 -4.42
CA LEU A 30 4.73 -13.42 -5.51
C LEU A 30 4.18 -13.04 -6.89
N ALA A 31 2.86 -13.17 -7.07
CA ALA A 31 2.20 -12.88 -8.34
C ALA A 31 2.26 -11.37 -8.68
N PHE A 32 1.83 -10.52 -7.74
CA PHE A 32 1.83 -9.08 -7.92
C PHE A 32 3.23 -8.49 -7.88
N GLY A 33 4.22 -9.16 -7.27
CA GLY A 33 5.63 -8.76 -7.36
C GLY A 33 6.12 -8.80 -8.79
N LYS A 34 5.88 -9.92 -9.48
CA LYS A 34 6.20 -10.06 -10.91
C LYS A 34 5.44 -9.06 -11.78
N ILE A 35 4.17 -8.83 -11.49
CA ILE A 35 3.37 -7.83 -12.21
C ILE A 35 3.92 -6.42 -11.95
N GLY A 36 4.36 -6.13 -10.73
CA GLY A 36 4.94 -4.84 -10.34
C GLY A 36 6.25 -4.52 -11.05
N ASP A 37 7.03 -5.55 -11.39
CA ASP A 37 8.25 -5.39 -12.20
C ASP A 37 7.93 -5.09 -13.68
N LEU A 38 6.81 -5.63 -14.21
CA LEU A 38 6.39 -5.41 -15.59
C LEU A 38 5.64 -4.08 -15.78
N LEU A 39 4.93 -3.60 -14.75
CA LEU A 39 4.14 -2.38 -14.83
C LEU A 39 5.03 -1.16 -14.55
N SER A 40 4.96 -0.16 -15.43
CA SER A 40 5.72 1.09 -15.29
C SER A 40 4.78 2.27 -14.95
N GLY A 41 5.18 3.13 -14.01
CA GLY A 41 4.51 4.40 -13.74
C GLY A 41 3.13 4.31 -13.09
N LEU A 42 2.19 5.16 -13.54
CA LEU A 42 0.90 5.43 -12.89
C LEU A 42 -0.03 4.20 -12.77
N GLN A 43 0.19 3.15 -13.56
CA GLN A 43 -0.61 1.91 -13.48
C GLN A 43 -0.47 1.20 -12.14
N LYS A 44 0.68 1.33 -11.45
CA LYS A 44 0.90 0.79 -10.10
C LYS A 44 -0.07 1.39 -9.09
N ILE A 45 -0.31 2.70 -9.19
CA ILE A 45 -1.22 3.43 -8.29
C ILE A 45 -2.67 2.97 -8.53
N TYR A 46 -3.09 2.77 -9.78
CA TYR A 46 -4.44 2.27 -10.06
C TYR A 46 -4.66 0.84 -9.55
N MET A 47 -3.67 -0.05 -9.69
CA MET A 47 -3.71 -1.39 -9.08
C MET A 47 -3.88 -1.30 -7.56
N GLN A 48 -3.11 -0.42 -6.92
CA GLN A 48 -3.20 -0.19 -5.48
C GLN A 48 -4.57 0.33 -5.05
N VAL A 49 -5.15 1.26 -5.79
CA VAL A 49 -6.52 1.78 -5.55
C VAL A 49 -7.55 0.66 -5.62
N VAL A 50 -7.51 -0.15 -6.69
CA VAL A 50 -8.43 -1.29 -6.86
C VAL A 50 -8.29 -2.26 -5.68
N SER A 51 -7.06 -2.57 -5.26
CA SER A 51 -6.81 -3.44 -4.10
C SER A 51 -7.35 -2.84 -2.79
N PHE A 52 -7.23 -1.53 -2.57
CA PHE A 52 -7.78 -0.87 -1.38
C PHE A 52 -9.31 -0.91 -1.32
N ILE A 53 -9.97 -0.63 -2.45
CA ILE A 53 -11.42 -0.71 -2.55
C ILE A 53 -11.90 -2.16 -2.36
N ALA A 54 -11.24 -3.11 -3.00
CA ALA A 54 -11.55 -4.54 -2.86
C ALA A 54 -11.33 -5.01 -1.41
N LEU A 55 -10.23 -4.62 -0.76
CA LEU A 55 -9.93 -4.98 0.63
C LEU A 55 -11.01 -4.46 1.58
N GLY A 56 -11.43 -3.21 1.42
CA GLY A 56 -12.50 -2.62 2.21
C GLY A 56 -13.86 -3.29 1.98
N LEU A 57 -14.22 -3.54 0.72
CA LEU A 57 -15.46 -4.22 0.36
C LEU A 57 -15.51 -5.65 0.91
N MET A 58 -14.44 -6.42 0.73
CA MET A 58 -14.34 -7.78 1.25
C MET A 58 -14.43 -7.81 2.77
N SER A 59 -13.84 -6.82 3.46
CA SER A 59 -13.92 -6.70 4.92
C SER A 59 -15.35 -6.47 5.42
N ILE A 60 -16.15 -5.68 4.70
CA ILE A 60 -17.57 -5.44 5.01
C ILE A 60 -18.44 -6.68 4.68
N LEU A 61 -18.05 -7.47 3.68
CA LEU A 61 -18.75 -8.70 3.29
C LEU A 61 -18.52 -9.88 4.26
N ILE A 62 -17.42 -9.87 5.05
CA ILE A 62 -17.13 -10.92 6.06
C ILE A 62 -18.32 -11.22 6.97
N PRO A 63 -18.91 -10.23 7.68
CA PRO A 63 -20.03 -10.49 8.59
C PRO A 63 -21.33 -10.91 7.89
N GLN A 64 -21.46 -10.66 6.59
CA GLN A 64 -22.65 -11.02 5.80
C GLN A 64 -22.62 -12.48 5.33
N CYS A 65 -21.47 -13.16 5.43
CA CYS A 65 -21.33 -14.55 5.03
C CYS A 65 -21.93 -15.50 6.07
N SER A 66 -23.08 -16.09 5.75
CA SER A 66 -23.76 -17.10 6.59
C SER A 66 -23.22 -18.53 6.40
N ALA A 67 -22.34 -18.76 5.41
CA ALA A 67 -21.75 -20.06 5.10
C ALA A 67 -20.22 -20.04 5.25
N PHE A 68 -19.65 -21.08 5.88
CA PHE A 68 -18.20 -21.20 6.11
C PHE A 68 -17.40 -21.21 4.80
N GLU A 69 -17.89 -21.90 3.77
CA GLU A 69 -17.24 -21.94 2.45
C GLU A 69 -17.19 -20.53 1.82
N GLY A 70 -18.26 -19.75 1.93
CA GLY A 70 -18.28 -18.36 1.46
C GLY A 70 -17.28 -17.48 2.21
N LEU A 71 -17.17 -17.67 3.53
CA LEU A 71 -16.19 -16.97 4.35
C LEU A 71 -14.75 -17.31 3.94
N VAL A 72 -14.45 -18.58 3.64
CA VAL A 72 -13.12 -19.00 3.15
C VAL A 72 -12.77 -18.28 1.84
N VAL A 73 -13.72 -18.23 0.90
CA VAL A 73 -13.52 -17.54 -0.39
C VAL A 73 -13.23 -16.05 -0.17
N VAL A 74 -14.03 -15.37 0.66
CA VAL A 74 -13.80 -13.94 0.99
C VAL A 74 -12.43 -13.75 1.65
N CYS A 75 -12.03 -14.64 2.57
CA CYS A 75 -10.72 -14.59 3.23
C CYS A 75 -9.55 -14.78 2.25
N VAL A 76 -9.68 -15.67 1.25
CA VAL A 76 -8.66 -15.85 0.21
C VAL A 76 -8.53 -14.60 -0.66
N PHE A 77 -9.64 -14.00 -1.08
CA PHE A 77 -9.60 -12.74 -1.84
C PHE A 77 -9.04 -11.58 -1.01
N LEU A 78 -9.40 -11.50 0.27
CA LEU A 78 -8.87 -10.51 1.19
C LEU A 78 -7.35 -10.64 1.33
N GLY A 79 -6.84 -11.85 1.57
CA GLY A 79 -5.40 -12.10 1.67
C GLY A 79 -4.67 -11.80 0.35
N LEU A 80 -5.26 -12.14 -0.79
CA LEU A 80 -4.70 -11.79 -2.10
C LEU A 80 -4.58 -10.26 -2.29
N CYS A 81 -5.61 -9.50 -1.91
CA CYS A 81 -5.61 -8.03 -1.99
C CYS A 81 -4.62 -7.39 -1.01
N ASP A 82 -4.53 -7.92 0.22
CA ASP A 82 -3.54 -7.51 1.22
C ASP A 82 -2.10 -7.75 0.72
N GLY A 83 -1.86 -8.92 0.12
CA GLY A 83 -0.58 -9.25 -0.51
C GLY A 83 -0.22 -8.29 -1.64
N CYS A 84 -1.18 -7.94 -2.50
CA CYS A 84 -0.99 -6.92 -3.54
C CYS A 84 -0.61 -5.57 -2.94
N PHE A 85 -1.36 -5.11 -1.93
CA PHE A 85 -1.11 -3.83 -1.27
C PHE A 85 0.30 -3.73 -0.70
N LEU A 86 0.74 -4.72 0.08
CA LEU A 86 2.06 -4.66 0.69
C LEU A 86 3.19 -4.73 -0.34
N THR A 87 2.99 -5.48 -1.43
CA THR A 87 3.98 -5.53 -2.52
C THR A 87 4.06 -4.22 -3.30
N MET A 88 2.93 -3.55 -3.56
CA MET A 88 2.87 -2.31 -4.34
C MET A 88 3.25 -1.07 -3.52
N MET A 89 3.18 -1.16 -2.19
CA MET A 89 3.52 -0.07 -1.27
C MET A 89 4.92 0.50 -1.52
N ALA A 90 5.95 -0.35 -1.63
CA ALA A 90 7.32 0.11 -1.83
C ALA A 90 7.52 0.77 -3.21
N PRO A 91 7.17 0.13 -4.35
CA PRO A 91 7.23 0.76 -5.67
C PRO A 91 6.51 2.12 -5.73
N ILE A 92 5.34 2.25 -5.11
CA ILE A 92 4.59 3.52 -5.09
C ILE A 92 5.35 4.57 -4.28
N ALA A 93 5.92 4.22 -3.14
CA ALA A 93 6.77 5.14 -2.38
C ALA A 93 7.98 5.61 -3.20
N PHE A 94 8.66 4.69 -3.90
CA PHE A 94 9.77 5.04 -4.79
C PHE A 94 9.37 6.02 -5.90
N GLU A 95 8.21 5.84 -6.51
CA GLU A 95 7.70 6.72 -7.57
C GLU A 95 7.24 8.09 -7.02
N LEU A 96 6.71 8.15 -5.79
CA LEU A 96 6.17 9.40 -5.22
C LEU A 96 7.23 10.29 -4.58
N VAL A 97 8.19 9.73 -3.84
CA VAL A 97 9.22 10.51 -3.12
C VAL A 97 10.61 10.42 -3.73
N GLY A 98 10.81 9.54 -4.71
CA GLY A 98 12.11 9.30 -5.33
C GLY A 98 13.01 8.35 -4.49
N PRO A 99 14.04 7.77 -5.12
CA PRO A 99 14.82 6.68 -4.53
C PRO A 99 15.62 7.06 -3.29
N MET A 100 16.02 8.32 -3.15
CA MET A 100 16.83 8.76 -2.00
C MET A 100 16.06 8.80 -0.68
N GLN A 101 14.75 9.07 -0.73
CA GLN A 101 13.91 9.24 0.46
C GLN A 101 12.89 8.11 0.64
N ALA A 102 12.76 7.20 -0.34
CA ALA A 102 11.79 6.11 -0.32
C ALA A 102 11.89 5.22 0.92
N SER A 103 13.10 4.85 1.35
CA SER A 103 13.29 4.01 2.54
C SER A 103 12.77 4.67 3.82
N GLN A 104 13.02 5.98 4.01
CA GLN A 104 12.49 6.73 5.14
C GLN A 104 10.96 6.85 5.07
N ALA A 105 10.42 7.16 3.90
CA ALA A 105 8.97 7.25 3.69
C ALA A 105 8.28 5.90 3.99
N ILE A 106 8.82 4.78 3.50
CA ILE A 106 8.33 3.44 3.79
C ILE A 106 8.39 3.17 5.31
N GLY A 107 9.49 3.53 5.97
CA GLY A 107 9.63 3.42 7.42
C GLY A 107 8.54 4.19 8.18
N TYR A 108 8.27 5.44 7.80
CA TYR A 108 7.19 6.23 8.41
C TYR A 108 5.81 5.63 8.14
N LEU A 109 5.55 5.14 6.92
CA LEU A 109 4.28 4.50 6.59
C LEU A 109 4.06 3.23 7.43
N LEU A 110 5.08 2.35 7.56
CA LEU A 110 4.97 1.15 8.42
C LEU A 110 4.81 1.52 9.90
N GLY A 111 5.54 2.55 10.36
CA GLY A 111 5.41 3.06 11.73
C GLY A 111 3.98 3.54 12.03
N LEU A 112 3.41 4.34 11.12
CA LEU A 112 2.03 4.81 11.25
C LEU A 112 0.99 3.67 11.13
N MET A 113 1.24 2.65 10.31
CA MET A 113 0.37 1.47 10.19
C MET A 113 0.37 0.60 11.46
N SER A 114 1.46 0.62 12.24
CA SER A 114 1.56 -0.19 13.45
C SER A 114 0.55 0.23 14.53
N ILE A 115 0.15 1.51 14.56
CA ILE A 115 -0.83 2.05 15.50
C ILE A 115 -2.22 1.40 15.29
N PRO A 116 -2.87 1.47 14.12
CA PRO A 116 -4.15 0.81 13.90
C PRO A 116 -4.05 -0.71 13.94
N MET A 117 -2.92 -1.33 13.57
CA MET A 117 -2.74 -2.78 13.73
C MET A 117 -2.79 -3.22 15.20
N THR A 118 -2.19 -2.42 16.10
CA THR A 118 -2.18 -2.70 17.53
C THR A 118 -3.49 -2.31 18.21
N ALA A 119 -4.07 -1.17 17.83
CA ALA A 119 -5.33 -0.68 18.38
C ALA A 119 -6.57 -1.41 17.83
N GLY A 120 -6.48 -2.04 16.66
CA GLY A 120 -7.58 -2.73 16.01
C GLY A 120 -8.20 -3.85 16.87
N PRO A 121 -7.42 -4.82 17.37
CA PRO A 121 -7.94 -5.88 18.24
C PRO A 121 -8.66 -5.39 19.52
N PRO A 122 -8.11 -4.49 20.35
CA PRO A 122 -8.83 -3.99 21.53
C PRO A 122 -10.06 -3.16 21.17
N ILE A 123 -10.01 -2.34 20.12
CA ILE A 123 -11.19 -1.59 19.63
C ILE A 123 -12.28 -2.57 19.19
N ALA A 124 -11.94 -3.61 18.42
CA ALA A 124 -12.90 -4.61 17.97
C ALA A 124 -13.52 -5.39 19.14
N GLY A 125 -12.73 -5.68 20.19
CA GLY A 125 -13.23 -6.29 21.43
C GLY A 125 -14.21 -5.38 22.17
N LEU A 126 -13.86 -4.10 22.35
CA LEU A 126 -14.75 -3.12 22.97
C LEU A 126 -16.06 -2.97 22.19
N LEU A 127 -16.00 -2.86 20.85
CA LEU A 127 -17.19 -2.77 20.02
C LEU A 127 -18.07 -4.01 20.16
N HIS A 128 -17.47 -5.18 20.26
CA HIS A 128 -18.19 -6.41 20.52
C HIS A 128 -18.90 -6.39 21.88
N ASP A 129 -18.25 -5.89 22.93
CA ASP A 129 -18.84 -5.79 24.26
C ASP A 129 -20.02 -4.79 24.30
N TYR A 130 -19.96 -3.70 23.52
CA TYR A 130 -21.04 -2.71 23.45
C TYR A 130 -22.24 -3.13 22.58
N PHE A 131 -21.99 -3.70 21.39
CA PHE A 131 -23.05 -4.04 20.43
C PHE A 131 -23.52 -5.50 20.51
N GLY A 132 -22.74 -6.38 21.15
CA GLY A 132 -23.00 -7.82 21.26
C GLY A 132 -22.69 -8.64 20.00
N ASP A 133 -22.28 -7.99 18.91
CA ASP A 133 -21.88 -8.62 17.65
C ASP A 133 -20.57 -8.02 17.09
N TYR A 134 -19.99 -8.64 16.06
CA TYR A 134 -18.79 -8.12 15.39
C TYR A 134 -19.12 -7.37 14.08
N THR A 135 -20.39 -7.25 13.70
CA THR A 135 -20.81 -6.67 12.41
C THR A 135 -20.33 -5.22 12.28
N VAL A 136 -20.48 -4.46 13.36
CA VAL A 136 -20.06 -3.07 13.43
C VAL A 136 -18.53 -2.95 13.41
N ALA A 137 -17.82 -3.85 14.09
CA ALA A 137 -16.36 -3.88 14.10
C ALA A 137 -15.76 -4.17 12.71
N PHE A 138 -16.32 -5.15 11.97
CA PHE A 138 -15.88 -5.44 10.60
C PHE A 138 -16.25 -4.33 9.62
N SER A 139 -17.41 -3.70 9.78
CA SER A 139 -17.81 -2.57 8.95
C SER A 139 -16.86 -1.38 9.14
N LEU A 140 -16.51 -1.05 10.39
CA LEU A 140 -15.53 -0.01 10.70
C LEU A 140 -14.13 -0.35 10.20
N ALA A 141 -13.72 -1.62 10.20
CA ALA A 141 -12.43 -2.03 9.65
C ALA A 141 -12.33 -1.84 8.12
N GLY A 142 -13.44 -1.93 7.40
CA GLY A 142 -13.48 -1.75 5.94
C GLY A 142 -13.48 -0.29 5.46
N VAL A 143 -13.90 0.67 6.29
CA VAL A 143 -13.98 2.10 5.90
C VAL A 143 -12.59 2.72 5.64
N PRO A 144 -11.58 2.60 6.52
CA PRO A 144 -10.26 3.19 6.29
C PRO A 144 -9.60 2.81 4.96
N PRO A 145 -9.55 1.53 4.54
CA PRO A 145 -8.98 1.19 3.24
C PRO A 145 -9.79 1.74 2.07
N MET A 146 -11.12 1.86 2.18
CA MET A 146 -11.92 2.52 1.15
C MET A 146 -11.58 4.01 1.02
N VAL A 147 -11.50 4.72 2.15
CA VAL A 147 -11.11 6.14 2.17
C VAL A 147 -9.70 6.31 1.62
N GLY A 148 -8.76 5.46 2.03
CA GLY A 148 -7.38 5.46 1.51
C GLY A 148 -7.33 5.22 0.00
N GLY A 149 -8.12 4.28 -0.52
CA GLY A 149 -8.25 4.03 -1.96
C GLY A 149 -8.80 5.23 -2.73
N VAL A 150 -9.82 5.91 -2.19
CA VAL A 150 -10.37 7.13 -2.80
C VAL A 150 -9.32 8.26 -2.81
N VAL A 151 -8.59 8.46 -1.71
CA VAL A 151 -7.51 9.47 -1.65
C VAL A 151 -6.41 9.15 -2.67
N LEU A 152 -5.95 7.90 -2.71
CA LEU A 152 -4.93 7.44 -3.67
C LEU A 152 -5.38 7.59 -5.13
N PHE A 153 -6.68 7.50 -5.42
CA PHE A 153 -7.21 7.72 -6.77
C PHE A 153 -7.02 9.16 -7.25
N PHE A 154 -7.05 10.15 -6.36
CA PHE A 154 -6.84 11.56 -6.72
C PHE A 154 -5.37 11.92 -6.96
N VAL A 155 -4.42 11.21 -6.34
CA VAL A 155 -2.97 11.45 -6.50
C VAL A 155 -2.51 11.45 -7.96
N PRO A 156 -2.78 10.40 -8.78
CA PRO A 156 -2.35 10.37 -10.17
C PRO A 156 -3.10 11.40 -11.05
N LEU A 157 -4.36 11.71 -10.70
CA LEU A 157 -5.14 12.73 -11.40
C LEU A 157 -4.53 14.11 -11.22
N ILE A 158 -4.16 14.47 -9.99
CA ILE A 158 -3.54 15.76 -9.68
C ILE A 158 -2.16 15.85 -10.35
N HIS A 159 -1.34 14.80 -10.24
CA HIS A 159 -0.01 14.79 -10.87
C HIS A 159 -0.08 14.99 -12.39
N ARG A 160 -1.03 14.32 -13.06
CA ARG A 160 -1.27 14.50 -14.50
C ARG A 160 -1.77 15.91 -14.85
N ARG A 161 -2.58 16.54 -14.00
CA ARG A 161 -3.07 17.91 -14.20
C ARG A 161 -1.96 18.95 -14.04
N LEU A 162 -1.05 18.79 -13.07
CA LEU A 162 0.11 19.66 -12.91
C LEU A 162 1.07 19.56 -14.11
N GLN A 163 1.33 18.35 -14.61
CA GLN A 163 2.17 18.16 -15.80
C GLN A 163 1.52 18.77 -17.07
N ALA A 164 0.20 18.64 -17.22
CA ALA A 164 -0.52 19.25 -18.35
C ALA A 164 -0.58 20.79 -18.25
N ALA A 165 -0.62 21.37 -17.05
CA ALA A 165 -0.59 22.83 -16.87
C ALA A 165 0.81 23.43 -17.04
N ALA A 166 1.88 22.63 -16.85
CA ALA A 166 3.26 23.05 -17.04
C ALA A 166 3.75 22.99 -18.51
N SER A 167 2.90 22.57 -19.45
CA SER A 167 3.16 22.64 -20.89
C SER A 167 2.29 23.70 -21.59
N PRO A 168 2.54 25.01 -21.39
CA PRO A 168 2.05 26.03 -22.31
C PRO A 168 3.03 26.14 -23.49
N ASP A 169 2.58 25.68 -24.66
CA ASP A 169 2.89 26.23 -25.99
C ASP A 169 4.37 26.28 -26.45
N GLU A 170 4.85 25.22 -27.11
CA GLU A 170 6.08 25.24 -27.92
C GLU A 170 5.77 25.48 -29.42
N THR A 171 4.86 26.39 -29.75
CA THR A 171 4.64 26.83 -31.13
C THR A 171 4.36 28.33 -31.23
N SER A 172 5.39 29.16 -30.98
CA SER A 172 5.76 30.29 -31.86
C SER A 172 6.82 31.20 -31.22
N THR A 173 7.83 31.53 -32.03
CA THR A 173 8.69 32.74 -31.97
C THR A 173 9.97 32.70 -31.13
N HIS A 174 11.04 32.30 -31.83
CA HIS A 174 12.40 32.84 -31.74
C HIS A 174 12.48 34.34 -31.38
N MET A 175 13.03 34.70 -30.20
CA MET A 175 14.06 35.73 -29.97
C MET A 175 14.39 35.89 -28.46
N LEU A 176 15.67 36.07 -28.17
CA LEU A 176 16.42 36.02 -26.89
C LEU A 176 16.13 37.21 -25.90
N PRO A 177 16.95 37.48 -24.85
CA PRO A 177 16.95 36.88 -23.50
C PRO A 177 16.94 37.93 -22.35
N ALA A 178 16.51 37.59 -21.12
CA ALA A 178 16.88 38.22 -19.83
C ALA A 178 15.94 37.69 -18.73
N ALA A 179 16.42 36.90 -17.76
CA ALA A 179 17.06 37.32 -16.51
C ALA A 179 16.06 37.66 -15.37
N SER A 180 16.44 37.21 -14.17
CA SER A 180 15.78 37.23 -12.85
C SER A 180 14.70 36.14 -12.64
N LEU A 181 14.88 35.15 -11.76
CA LEU A 181 15.50 35.20 -10.43
C LEU A 181 16.52 34.06 -10.19
N ALA A 182 17.77 34.47 -9.97
CA ALA A 182 18.75 33.84 -9.08
C ALA A 182 18.20 33.85 -7.64
N GLU A 183 18.60 33.05 -6.64
CA GLU A 183 19.66 32.08 -6.34
C GLU A 183 19.13 31.35 -5.08
N GLU A 184 19.42 30.08 -4.77
CA GLU A 184 20.72 29.54 -4.40
C GLU A 184 20.59 28.01 -4.31
N GLN A 185 21.37 27.25 -5.08
CA GLN A 185 22.25 26.20 -4.55
C GLN A 185 23.16 25.72 -5.68
N LYS A 186 24.39 26.26 -5.72
CA LYS A 186 25.45 25.87 -6.65
C LYS A 186 26.52 25.05 -5.90
N SER A 187 26.99 23.99 -6.57
CA SER A 187 28.26 23.27 -6.37
C SER A 187 28.33 22.30 -5.18
N CYS A 188 28.75 21.03 -5.32
CA CYS A 188 29.75 20.42 -6.22
C CYS A 188 29.21 19.07 -6.78
N SER A 189 29.25 18.79 -8.09
CA SER A 189 30.38 18.34 -8.94
C SER A 189 30.89 16.91 -8.66
N ASN A 190 30.61 16.02 -9.62
CA ASN A 190 31.25 14.73 -9.99
C ASN A 190 31.43 13.70 -8.85
N GLY A 191 30.85 12.49 -8.93
CA GLY A 191 31.18 11.52 -9.97
C GLY A 191 32.57 10.95 -9.72
N ASP A 192 32.73 10.10 -8.70
CA ASP A 192 33.75 9.04 -8.64
C ASP A 192 33.65 8.13 -7.39
N ILE A 193 33.69 6.81 -7.67
CA ILE A 193 34.35 5.75 -6.89
C ILE A 193 33.69 5.27 -5.57
N LEU A 194 33.09 4.07 -5.66
CA LEU A 194 32.85 3.14 -4.54
C LEU A 194 34.18 2.70 -3.92
N PRO A 195 34.44 2.90 -2.60
CA PRO A 195 35.54 2.23 -1.93
C PRO A 195 35.04 0.90 -1.36
N GLY A 196 35.14 -0.13 -2.18
CA GLY A 196 34.94 -1.52 -1.80
C GLY A 196 36.01 -2.39 -2.47
N TYR A 197 37.27 -2.21 -2.07
CA TYR A 197 38.30 -3.22 -2.30
C TYR A 197 39.34 -3.17 -1.18
N THR A 198 39.34 -4.25 -0.42
CA THR A 198 40.40 -4.70 0.48
C THR A 198 41.72 -4.81 -0.27
N ASP A 199 42.76 -4.13 0.21
CA ASP A 199 44.13 -4.63 0.12
C ASP A 199 44.81 -4.42 1.48
N VAL A 200 44.69 -5.46 2.29
CA VAL A 200 45.70 -5.82 3.28
C VAL A 200 46.79 -6.49 2.48
N GLU A 201 47.93 -5.83 2.22
CA GLU A 201 49.24 -6.50 2.19
C GLU A 201 50.42 -5.51 2.00
N THR A 202 51.28 -5.54 3.01
CA THR A 202 52.76 -5.66 2.97
C THR A 202 53.71 -4.53 2.51
N HIS A 203 54.70 -4.32 3.40
CA HIS A 203 56.04 -3.71 3.26
C HIS A 203 56.05 -2.17 3.23
N ILE A 204 56.74 -1.45 4.13
CA ILE A 204 58.09 -1.64 4.71
C ILE A 204 58.11 -1.09 6.14
#